data_AF-A0A520RT90-F1
#
_entry.id   AF-A0A520RT90-F1
#
_cell.length_a   1.000
_cell.length_b   1.000
_cell.length_c   1.000
_cell.angle_alpha   90.00
_cell.angle_beta   90.00
_cell.angle_gamma   90.00
#
_symmetry.space_group_name_H-M   'P 1'
#
loop_
_entity.id
_entity.type
_entity.pdbx_description
1 polymer ?
#
loop_
_entity_poly.entity_id
_entity_poly.type
_entity_poly.pdbx_seq_one_letter_code
_entity_poly.pdbx_strand_id
1 'polypeptide(L)'
;MSTKKERMRLFAETFIDCGKWDPRYWGYFQTFNEGRFYEAHDVLEDLWLERRGTHLDNFYKSLIQLAGIFVHIEKRRHRPALALLNICQGYLKSYGTACEGLDLSLIHNIIDLWRERIPDANQPDQSILAHYERPQLSMPSSF
;
A
#
# COMPACT_ATOMS: atom_id res chain seq x y z
N MET A 1 -25.74 4.90 13.46
CA MET A 1 -24.31 5.25 13.34
C MET A 1 -23.72 4.36 12.26
N SER A 2 -23.18 4.95 11.19
CA SER A 2 -22.61 4.18 10.07
C SER A 2 -21.29 3.54 10.50
N THR A 3 -21.06 2.28 10.12
CA THR A 3 -19.87 1.52 10.55
C THR A 3 -18.61 2.01 9.82
N LYS A 4 -17.41 1.79 10.37
CA LYS A 4 -16.13 2.08 9.67
C LYS A 4 -16.12 1.47 8.26
N LYS A 5 -16.63 0.24 8.14
CA LYS A 5 -16.77 -0.50 6.89
C LYS A 5 -17.63 0.23 5.87
N GLU A 6 -18.81 0.67 6.29
CA GLU A 6 -19.76 1.35 5.41
C GLU A 6 -19.24 2.72 4.94
N ARG A 7 -18.55 3.47 5.81
CA ARG A 7 -17.87 4.70 5.40
C ARG A 7 -16.79 4.45 4.35
N MET A 8 -16.00 3.38 4.53
CA MET A 8 -14.93 3.06 3.59
C MET A 8 -15.46 2.59 2.24
N ARG A 9 -16.57 1.85 2.25
CA ARG A 9 -17.28 1.46 1.03
C ARG A 9 -17.84 2.67 0.27
N LEU A 10 -18.53 3.57 0.96
CA LEU A 10 -19.05 4.81 0.35
C LEU A 10 -17.92 5.71 -0.18
N PHE A 11 -16.79 5.77 0.53
CA PHE A 11 -15.59 6.44 0.06
C PHE A 11 -15.04 5.77 -1.20
N ALA A 12 -14.96 4.44 -1.22
CA ALA A 12 -14.49 3.69 -2.37
C ALA A 12 -15.39 3.84 -3.60
N GLU A 13 -16.71 3.97 -3.42
CA GLU A 13 -17.67 4.20 -4.51
C GLU A 13 -17.45 5.53 -5.25
N THR A 14 -16.71 6.49 -4.68
CA THR A 14 -16.31 7.71 -5.37
C THR A 14 -15.24 7.47 -6.44
N PHE A 15 -14.60 6.31 -6.40
CA PHE A 15 -13.51 5.92 -7.27
C PHE A 15 -14.02 5.05 -8.40
N ILE A 16 -14.38 5.69 -9.50
CA ILE A 16 -14.88 5.02 -10.70
C ILE A 16 -13.77 5.02 -11.75
N ASP A 17 -13.23 3.83 -12.05
CA ASP A 17 -12.56 3.54 -13.31
C ASP A 17 -13.62 3.30 -14.42
N CYS A 18 -13.21 2.95 -15.64
CA CYS A 18 -14.04 2.44 -16.72
C CYS A 18 -14.90 1.18 -16.38
N GLY A 19 -15.06 0.83 -15.09
CA GLY A 19 -15.83 -0.29 -14.57
C GLY A 19 -15.03 -1.59 -14.48
N LYS A 20 -13.71 -1.55 -14.70
CA LYS A 20 -12.89 -2.76 -14.80
C LYS A 20 -12.42 -3.29 -13.45
N TRP A 21 -12.07 -2.41 -12.52
CA TRP A 21 -11.52 -2.77 -11.21
C TRP A 21 -12.55 -2.60 -10.09
N ASP A 22 -12.39 -3.37 -8.99
CA ASP A 22 -13.14 -3.10 -7.77
C ASP A 22 -12.84 -1.66 -7.30
N PRO A 23 -13.85 -0.83 -6.99
CA PRO A 23 -13.63 0.57 -6.58
C PRO A 23 -12.68 0.71 -5.39
N ARG A 24 -12.62 -0.29 -4.49
CA ARG A 24 -11.67 -0.29 -3.37
C ARG A 24 -10.24 -0.55 -3.84
N TYR A 25 -10.06 -1.43 -4.83
CA TYR A 25 -8.74 -1.68 -5.41
C TYR A 25 -8.23 -0.43 -6.12
N TRP A 26 -9.04 0.21 -6.94
CA TRP A 26 -8.68 1.46 -7.61
C TRP A 26 -8.46 2.60 -6.59
N GLY A 27 -9.36 2.71 -5.62
CA GLY A 27 -9.31 3.71 -4.56
C GLY A 27 -8.05 3.63 -3.70
N TYR A 28 -7.51 2.43 -3.48
CA TYR A 28 -6.20 2.26 -2.82
C TYR A 28 -5.12 3.07 -3.53
N PHE A 29 -4.96 2.93 -4.86
CA PHE A 29 -3.88 3.61 -5.59
C PHE A 29 -4.07 5.12 -5.61
N GLN A 30 -5.29 5.61 -5.84
CA GLN A 30 -5.57 7.05 -5.82
C GLN A 30 -5.26 7.64 -4.45
N THR A 31 -5.77 7.01 -3.39
CA THR A 31 -5.59 7.46 -2.01
C THR A 31 -4.13 7.37 -1.57
N PHE A 32 -3.41 6.32 -1.97
CA PHE A 32 -1.98 6.15 -1.72
C PHE A 32 -1.17 7.26 -2.40
N ASN A 33 -1.44 7.54 -3.68
CA ASN A 33 -0.73 8.53 -4.48
C ASN A 33 -0.96 9.97 -3.99
N GLU A 34 -2.10 10.24 -3.35
CA GLU A 34 -2.37 11.50 -2.65
C GLU A 34 -1.68 11.61 -1.28
N GLY A 35 -0.98 10.55 -0.84
CA GLY A 35 -0.32 10.49 0.47
C GLY A 35 -1.26 10.20 1.64
N ARG A 36 -2.50 9.77 1.38
CA ARG A 36 -3.49 9.39 2.41
C ARG A 36 -3.29 7.92 2.81
N PHE A 37 -2.12 7.57 3.32
CA PHE A 37 -1.70 6.17 3.46
C PHE A 37 -2.56 5.36 4.43
N TYR A 38 -3.08 5.99 5.49
CA TYR A 38 -3.95 5.30 6.44
C TYR A 38 -5.30 4.94 5.81
N GLU A 39 -5.89 5.86 5.04
CA GLU A 39 -7.10 5.63 4.28
C GLU A 39 -6.88 4.57 3.20
N ALA A 40 -5.76 4.64 2.47
CA ALA A 40 -5.42 3.62 1.46
C ALA A 40 -5.36 2.21 2.10
N HIS A 41 -4.69 2.08 3.24
CA HIS A 41 -4.66 0.84 4.02
C HIS A 41 -6.07 0.33 4.31
N ASP A 42 -6.92 1.17 4.91
CA ASP A 42 -8.27 0.78 5.33
C ASP A 42 -9.17 0.42 4.13
N VAL A 43 -9.08 1.14 3.01
CA VAL A 43 -9.82 0.83 1.77
C VAL A 43 -9.45 -0.57 1.27
N LEU A 44 -8.16 -0.86 1.18
CA LEU A 44 -7.71 -2.13 0.61
C LEU A 44 -7.91 -3.30 1.58
N GLU A 45 -7.78 -3.06 2.88
CA GLU A 45 -8.09 -4.05 3.91
C GLU A 45 -9.53 -4.55 3.79
N ASP A 46 -10.49 -3.65 3.54
CA ASP A 46 -11.90 -4.02 3.35
C ASP A 46 -12.10 -5.00 2.19
N LEU A 47 -11.46 -4.73 1.05
CA LEU A 47 -11.48 -5.65 -0.10
C LEU A 47 -10.75 -6.97 0.23
N TRP A 48 -9.59 -6.90 0.87
CA TRP A 48 -8.81 -8.07 1.23
C TRP A 48 -9.59 -9.03 2.12
N LEU A 49 -10.38 -8.53 3.08
CA LEU A 49 -11.21 -9.36 3.95
C LEU A 49 -12.13 -10.31 3.17
N GLU A 50 -12.59 -9.90 1.99
CA GLU A 50 -13.43 -10.72 1.07
C GLU A 50 -12.60 -11.66 0.18
N ARG A 51 -11.29 -11.42 0.05
CA ARG A 51 -10.34 -12.19 -0.78
C ARG A 51 -9.41 -13.08 0.04
N ARG A 52 -9.56 -13.14 1.36
CA ARG A 52 -8.71 -13.94 2.26
C ARG A 52 -8.71 -15.41 1.87
N GLY A 53 -7.54 -16.04 1.97
CA GLY A 53 -7.37 -17.47 1.66
C GLY A 53 -7.37 -17.82 0.17
N THR A 54 -7.50 -16.83 -0.72
CA THR A 54 -7.31 -17.03 -2.17
C THR A 54 -5.82 -16.97 -2.52
N HIS A 55 -5.48 -17.27 -3.78
CA HIS A 55 -4.12 -17.10 -4.30
C HIS A 55 -3.63 -15.64 -4.28
N LEU A 56 -4.52 -14.66 -4.07
CA LEU A 56 -4.21 -13.23 -3.96
C LEU A 56 -3.99 -12.76 -2.51
N ASP A 57 -4.11 -13.63 -1.51
CA ASP A 57 -4.04 -13.24 -0.10
C ASP A 57 -2.74 -12.49 0.25
N ASN A 58 -1.59 -13.02 -0.19
CA ASN A 58 -0.29 -12.38 0.04
C ASN A 58 -0.11 -11.11 -0.82
N PHE A 59 -0.66 -11.07 -2.03
CA PHE A 59 -0.66 -9.88 -2.88
C PHE A 59 -1.36 -8.70 -2.18
N TYR A 60 -2.60 -8.89 -1.74
CA TYR A 60 -3.34 -7.83 -1.03
C TYR A 60 -2.63 -7.44 0.27
N LYS A 61 -2.17 -8.41 1.06
CA LYS A 61 -1.39 -8.13 2.28
C LYS A 61 -0.15 -7.29 1.97
N SER A 62 0.57 -7.56 0.87
CA SER A 62 1.76 -6.79 0.51
C SER A 62 1.45 -5.31 0.28
N LEU A 63 0.37 -4.99 -0.44
CA LEU A 63 -0.06 -3.62 -0.70
C LEU A 63 -0.60 -2.92 0.55
N ILE A 64 -1.34 -3.63 1.40
CA ILE A 64 -1.80 -3.12 2.69
C ILE A 64 -0.59 -2.77 3.58
N GLN A 65 0.42 -3.65 3.65
CA GLN A 65 1.65 -3.38 4.39
C GLN A 65 2.47 -2.25 3.75
N LEU A 66 2.45 -2.12 2.41
CA LEU A 66 3.08 -0.99 1.72
C LEU A 66 2.52 0.34 2.20
N ALA A 67 1.20 0.49 2.30
CA ALA A 67 0.59 1.69 2.88
C ALA A 67 0.96 1.83 4.38
N GLY A 68 0.97 0.73 5.13
CA GLY A 68 1.37 0.70 6.54
C GLY A 68 2.80 1.22 6.79
N ILE A 69 3.75 0.94 5.90
CA ILE A 69 5.13 1.46 5.96
C ILE A 69 5.11 2.99 6.06
N PHE A 70 4.36 3.64 5.16
CA PHE A 70 4.31 5.10 5.10
C PHE A 70 3.53 5.72 6.27
N VAL A 71 2.48 5.06 6.75
CA VAL A 71 1.82 5.46 8.03
C VAL A 71 2.80 5.43 9.20
N HIS A 72 3.71 4.45 9.22
CA HIS A 72 4.74 4.37 10.25
C HIS A 72 5.80 5.46 10.08
N ILE A 73 6.22 5.76 8.86
CA ILE A 73 7.14 6.87 8.55
C ILE A 73 6.55 8.22 8.97
N GLU A 74 5.27 8.50 8.65
CA GLU A 74 4.58 9.74 9.07
C GLU A 74 4.52 9.90 10.59
N LYS A 75 4.34 8.77 11.29
CA LYS A 75 4.35 8.71 12.75
C LYS A 75 5.75 8.63 13.33
N ARG A 76 6.80 8.75 12.50
CA ARG A 76 8.19 8.77 12.93
C ARG A 76 8.64 7.48 13.63
N ARG A 77 8.09 6.35 13.18
CA ARG A 77 8.34 5.01 13.70
C ARG A 77 9.12 4.17 12.68
N HIS A 78 10.43 4.34 12.64
CA HIS A 78 11.30 3.71 11.62
C HIS A 78 11.41 2.19 11.78
N ARG A 79 11.59 1.71 13.02
CA ARG A 79 11.71 0.27 13.31
C ARG A 79 10.53 -0.57 12.77
N PRO A 80 9.26 -0.22 13.04
CA PRO A 80 8.15 -0.96 12.44
C PRO A 80 8.04 -0.75 10.93
N ALA A 81 8.37 0.43 10.39
CA ALA A 81 8.41 0.63 8.93
C ALA A 81 9.40 -0.34 8.24
N LEU A 82 10.61 -0.46 8.78
CA LEU A 82 11.64 -1.41 8.30
C LEU A 82 11.17 -2.87 8.41
N ALA A 83 10.47 -3.22 9.48
CA ALA A 83 9.90 -4.56 9.63
C ALA A 83 8.85 -4.85 8.56
N LEU A 84 7.98 -3.88 8.25
CA LEU A 84 6.97 -4.03 7.20
C LEU A 84 7.57 -4.12 5.79
N LEU A 85 8.71 -3.46 5.51
CA LEU A 85 9.43 -3.64 4.24
C LEU A 85 9.84 -5.10 4.02
N ASN A 86 10.35 -5.77 5.05
CA ASN A 86 10.70 -7.19 4.98
C ASN A 86 9.47 -8.09 4.75
N ILE A 87 8.36 -7.79 5.42
CA ILE A 87 7.11 -8.54 5.28
C ILE A 87 6.55 -8.36 3.87
N CYS A 88 6.46 -7.12 3.38
CA CYS A 88 5.98 -6.79 2.05
C CYS A 88 6.79 -7.52 0.96
N GLN A 89 8.12 -7.46 1.05
CA GLN A 89 9.01 -8.18 0.13
C GLN A 89 8.81 -9.69 0.20
N GLY A 90 8.65 -10.26 1.41
CA GLY A 90 8.39 -11.69 1.61
C GLY A 90 7.10 -12.17 0.95
N TYR A 91 6.02 -11.39 1.04
CA TYR A 91 4.75 -11.72 0.40
C TYR A 91 4.81 -11.69 -1.13
N LEU A 92 5.62 -10.80 -1.71
CA LEU A 92 5.74 -10.67 -3.16
C LEU A 92 6.58 -11.79 -3.80
N LYS A 93 7.46 -12.47 -3.05
CA LYS A 93 8.39 -13.49 -3.59
C LYS A 93 7.71 -14.64 -4.36
N SER A 94 6.45 -14.96 -4.04
CA SER A 94 5.72 -16.04 -4.68
C SER A 94 4.99 -15.61 -5.96
N TYR A 95 4.99 -14.32 -6.30
CA TYR A 95 4.34 -13.79 -7.48
C TYR A 95 5.35 -13.60 -8.63
N GLY A 96 4.85 -13.56 -9.86
CA GLY A 96 5.65 -13.26 -11.04
C GLY A 96 6.01 -11.77 -11.13
N THR A 97 6.23 -11.27 -12.34
CA THR A 97 6.53 -9.85 -12.58
C THR A 97 5.29 -8.95 -12.53
N ALA A 98 4.09 -9.52 -12.63
CA ALA A 98 2.84 -8.77 -12.57
C ALA A 98 1.74 -9.55 -11.84
N CYS A 99 0.80 -8.83 -11.22
CA CYS A 99 -0.38 -9.39 -10.56
C CYS A 99 -1.50 -8.33 -10.53
N GLU A 100 -2.75 -8.70 -10.83
CA GLU A 100 -3.92 -7.80 -10.83
C GLU A 100 -3.69 -6.49 -11.62
N GLY A 101 -3.02 -6.57 -12.77
CA GLY A 101 -2.73 -5.40 -13.63
C GLY A 101 -1.60 -4.49 -13.10
N LEU A 102 -0.95 -4.86 -12.00
CA LEU A 102 0.16 -4.13 -11.40
C LEU A 102 1.50 -4.77 -11.81
N ASP A 103 2.44 -3.93 -12.23
CA ASP A 103 3.85 -4.30 -12.39
C ASP A 103 4.51 -4.38 -11.00
N LEU A 104 4.87 -5.60 -10.58
CA LEU A 104 5.47 -5.84 -9.28
C LEU A 104 6.93 -5.40 -9.20
N SER A 105 7.63 -5.24 -10.33
CA SER A 105 8.98 -4.68 -10.33
C SER A 105 8.99 -3.25 -9.80
N LEU A 106 7.95 -2.47 -10.05
CA LEU A 106 7.81 -1.12 -9.49
C LEU A 106 7.65 -1.15 -7.97
N ILE A 107 6.90 -2.12 -7.44
CA ILE A 107 6.73 -2.28 -5.99
C ILE A 107 8.05 -2.67 -5.32
N HIS A 108 8.79 -3.61 -5.92
CA HIS A 108 10.12 -3.98 -5.45
C HIS A 108 11.07 -2.78 -5.40
N ASN A 109 11.09 -1.97 -6.46
CA ASN A 109 11.91 -0.75 -6.51
C ASN A 109 11.55 0.24 -5.40
N ILE A 110 10.25 0.42 -5.09
CA ILE A 110 9.82 1.26 -3.96
C ILE A 110 10.33 0.69 -2.64
N ILE A 111 10.17 -0.62 -2.41
CA ILE A 111 10.63 -1.27 -1.18
C ILE A 111 12.14 -1.08 -1.00
N ASP A 112 12.93 -1.32 -2.04
CA ASP A 112 14.39 -1.24 -1.96
C ASP A 112 14.85 0.22 -1.77
N LEU A 113 14.27 1.17 -2.51
CA LEU A 113 14.55 2.59 -2.36
C LEU A 113 14.24 3.10 -0.94
N TRP A 114 13.09 2.73 -0.38
CA TRP A 114 12.70 3.19 0.95
C TRP A 114 13.46 2.49 2.07
N ARG A 115 13.96 1.27 1.84
CA ARG A 115 14.88 0.60 2.75
C ARG A 115 16.18 1.38 2.93
N GLU A 116 16.69 1.99 1.87
CA GLU A 116 17.90 2.83 1.92
C GLU A 116 17.64 4.20 2.56
N ARG A 117 16.42 4.74 2.39
CA ARG A 117 16.05 6.08 2.90
C ARG A 117 15.67 6.09 4.37
N ILE A 118 15.14 4.99 4.90
CA ILE A 118 14.76 4.92 6.32
C ILE A 118 16.04 4.70 7.14
N PRO A 119 16.41 5.65 8.00
CA PRO A 119 17.59 5.51 8.82
C PRO A 119 17.36 4.41 9.87
N ASP A 120 18.46 3.80 10.30
CA ASP A 120 18.42 2.78 11.34
C ASP A 120 17.79 3.35 12.63
N ALA A 121 17.16 2.46 13.42
CA ALA A 121 16.36 2.81 14.59
C ALA A 121 17.11 3.59 15.69
N ASN A 122 18.44 3.69 15.58
CA ASN A 122 19.32 4.41 16.50
C ASN A 122 19.58 5.87 16.10
N GLN A 123 19.11 6.32 14.94
CA GLN A 123 19.29 7.70 14.49
C GLN A 123 18.17 8.61 14.98
N PRO A 124 18.47 9.90 15.25
CA PRO A 124 17.46 10.85 15.69
C PRO A 124 16.31 10.94 14.71
N ASP A 125 15.13 11.09 15.27
CA ASP A 125 13.88 11.17 14.55
C ASP A 125 13.83 12.42 13.65
N GLN A 126 14.06 12.22 12.35
CA GLN A 126 13.96 13.23 11.31
C GLN A 126 12.75 12.95 10.43
N SER A 127 12.08 14.01 9.97
CA SER A 127 11.00 13.89 9.00
C SER A 127 11.56 13.44 7.64
N ILE A 128 11.60 12.13 7.39
CA ILE A 128 12.08 11.54 6.13
C ILE A 128 11.29 12.10 4.94
N LEU A 129 9.98 12.29 5.10
CA LEU A 129 9.08 12.85 4.07
C LEU A 129 9.29 14.35 3.81
N ALA A 130 10.13 15.04 4.58
CA ALA A 130 10.57 16.40 4.24
C ALA A 130 11.77 16.41 3.28
N HIS A 131 12.50 15.29 3.18
CA HIS A 131 13.73 15.17 2.41
C HIS A 131 13.55 14.39 1.10
N TYR A 132 12.51 13.57 1.03
CA TYR A 132 12.22 12.74 -0.12
C TYR A 132 10.78 12.90 -0.56
N GLU A 133 10.56 12.87 -1.87
CA GLU A 133 9.22 12.80 -2.44
C GLU A 133 8.49 11.54 -1.97
N ARG A 134 7.17 11.66 -1.81
CA ARG A 134 6.32 10.54 -1.45
C ARG A 134 6.35 9.48 -2.55
N PRO A 135 6.24 8.18 -2.17
CA PRO A 135 6.11 7.11 -3.16
C PRO A 135 4.89 7.35 -4.05
N GLN A 136 5.00 6.97 -5.31
CA GLN A 136 3.88 6.94 -6.25
C GLN A 136 3.79 5.56 -6.86
N LEU A 137 2.56 5.07 -7.00
CA LEU A 137 2.23 3.81 -7.64
C LEU A 137 1.67 4.08 -9.02
N SER A 138 2.04 3.22 -9.98
CA SER A 138 1.31 3.18 -11.25
C SER A 138 -0.08 2.61 -11.02
N MET A 139 -1.08 3.18 -11.69
CA MET A 139 -2.43 2.65 -11.68
C MET A 139 -2.44 1.25 -12.34
N PRO A 140 -3.27 0.32 -11.86
CA PRO A 140 -3.38 -1.01 -12.45
C PRO A 140 -3.89 -0.90 -13.90
N SER A 141 -3.21 -1.61 -14.81
CA SER A 141 -3.45 -1.54 -16.24
C SER A 141 -4.05 -2.82 -16.80
N SER A 142 -4.74 -2.66 -17.93
CA SER A 142 -5.20 -3.78 -18.74
C SER A 142 -4.05 -4.18 -19.66
N PHE A 143 -3.44 -5.34 -19.42
CA PHE A 143 -2.61 -5.97 -20.46
C PHE A 143 -3.50 -6.42 -21.63
#